data_AF-A0AAT9UYZ7-F1
#
_entry.id   AF-A0AAT9UYZ7-F1
#
_cell.length_a   1.000
_cell.length_b   1.000
_cell.length_c   1.000
_cell.angle_alpha   90.00
_cell.angle_beta   90.00
_cell.angle_gamma   90.00
#
_symmetry.space_group_name_H-M   'P 1'
#
loop_
_entity.id
_entity.type
_entity.pdbx_description
1 polymer ?
#
loop_
_entity_poly.entity_id
_entity_poly.type
_entity_poly.pdbx_seq_one_letter_code
_entity_poly.pdbx_strand_id
1 'polypeptide(L)'
;TGCVVADMDSSNYDYVPWIKLFQKPDAAGRTNVQQRKTDLYACGVNPKVDLDDPHWSLNGSYPGETSEQFNARRNKVLSCMKGKGYKVYGFDDCGPLKAPTGLCTD
;
A
#
# COMPACT_ATOMS: atom_id res chain seq x y z
N THR A 1 -16.15 -14.11 36.54
CA THR A 1 -15.94 -14.29 35.09
C THR A 1 -16.14 -12.93 34.45
N GLY A 2 -15.04 -12.22 34.17
CA GLY A 2 -15.13 -10.87 33.61
C GLY A 2 -15.58 -10.96 32.16
N CYS A 3 -16.68 -10.29 31.82
CA CYS A 3 -17.09 -10.12 30.43
C CYS A 3 -15.92 -9.47 29.68
N VAL A 4 -15.27 -10.24 28.81
CA VAL A 4 -14.43 -9.67 27.75
C VAL A 4 -15.37 -8.89 26.86
N VAL A 5 -15.46 -7.58 27.12
CA VAL A 5 -16.00 -6.65 26.15
C VAL A 5 -15.01 -6.71 25.00
N ALA A 6 -15.43 -7.25 23.86
CA ALA A 6 -14.62 -7.18 22.66
C ALA A 6 -14.30 -5.69 22.44
N ASP A 7 -13.02 -5.38 22.26
CA ASP A 7 -12.60 -4.02 21.91
C ASP A 7 -13.20 -3.66 20.54
N MET A 8 -14.37 -3.02 20.57
CA MET A 8 -15.17 -2.62 19.41
C MET A 8 -14.75 -1.26 18.86
N ASP A 9 -13.57 -0.76 19.22
CA ASP A 9 -13.04 0.46 18.64
C ASP A 9 -12.77 0.25 17.14
N SER A 10 -13.55 0.92 16.29
CA SER A 10 -13.49 0.74 14.83
C SER A 10 -12.14 1.13 14.23
N SER A 11 -11.35 1.95 14.92
CA SER A 11 -10.00 2.30 14.47
C SER A 11 -8.99 1.14 14.62
N ASN A 12 -9.39 0.02 15.23
CA ASN A 12 -8.66 -1.25 15.15
C ASN A 12 -8.61 -1.83 13.71
N TYR A 13 -9.40 -1.28 12.78
CA TYR A 13 -9.38 -1.63 11.36
C TYR A 13 -8.80 -0.51 10.48
N ASP A 14 -8.21 0.53 11.08
CA ASP A 14 -7.48 1.53 10.31
C ASP A 14 -6.15 0.91 9.88
N TYR A 15 -5.95 0.84 8.56
CA TYR A 15 -4.75 0.30 7.97
C TYR A 15 -3.82 1.39 7.48
N VAL A 16 -2.56 1.01 7.24
CA VAL A 16 -1.56 1.89 6.63
C VAL A 16 -2.01 2.38 5.24
N PRO A 17 -1.59 3.57 4.78
CA PRO A 17 -1.82 4.00 3.40
C PRO A 17 -1.25 3.00 2.38
N TRP A 18 -1.89 2.88 1.21
CA TRP A 18 -1.54 1.86 0.20
C TRP A 18 -0.07 1.92 -0.25
N ILE A 19 0.53 3.12 -0.30
CA ILE A 19 1.94 3.29 -0.65
C ILE A 19 2.88 2.53 0.31
N LYS A 20 2.52 2.38 1.58
CA LYS A 20 3.34 1.69 2.58
C LYS A 20 3.40 0.18 2.38
N LEU A 21 2.51 -0.37 1.56
CA LEU A 21 2.54 -1.80 1.21
C LEU A 21 3.74 -2.16 0.34
N PHE A 22 4.32 -1.19 -0.38
CA PHE A 22 5.52 -1.40 -1.20
C PHE A 22 6.77 -1.26 -0.34
N GLN A 23 7.43 -2.37 -0.04
CA GLN A 23 8.57 -2.42 0.85
C GLN A 23 9.73 -3.18 0.23
N LYS A 24 10.96 -2.75 0.51
CA LYS A 24 12.18 -3.53 0.24
C LYS A 24 12.31 -4.61 1.30
N PRO A 25 12.44 -5.91 0.97
CA PRO A 25 12.45 -6.97 1.97
C PRO A 25 13.54 -6.83 3.04
N ASP A 26 14.69 -6.28 2.68
CA ASP A 26 15.84 -6.00 3.56
C ASP A 26 15.68 -4.72 4.41
N ALA A 27 14.70 -3.88 4.08
CA ALA A 27 14.39 -2.65 4.79
C ALA A 27 12.88 -2.52 5.11
N ALA A 28 12.20 -3.64 5.32
CA ALA A 28 10.78 -3.65 5.67
C ALA A 28 10.53 -2.78 6.93
N GLY A 29 9.48 -1.95 6.88
CA GLY A 29 9.16 -0.97 7.92
C GLY A 29 10.05 0.28 7.93
N ARG A 30 11.03 0.37 7.03
CA ARG A 30 11.99 1.49 6.90
C ARG A 30 12.37 1.74 5.43
N THR A 31 11.51 1.33 4.49
CA THR A 31 11.77 1.51 3.07
C THR A 31 11.84 3.00 2.75
N ASN A 32 12.87 3.42 2.01
CA ASN A 32 13.06 4.83 1.68
C ASN A 32 11.83 5.40 0.94
N VAL A 33 11.14 6.33 1.60
CA VAL A 33 9.86 6.88 1.16
C VAL A 33 10.00 7.64 -0.16
N GLN A 34 11.04 8.45 -0.30
CA GLN A 34 11.23 9.25 -1.52
C GLN A 34 11.55 8.36 -2.72
N GLN A 35 12.44 7.39 -2.55
CA GLN A 35 12.79 6.44 -3.60
C GLN A 35 11.58 5.60 -4.01
N ARG A 36 10.77 5.16 -3.05
CA ARG A 36 9.51 4.43 -3.30
C ARG A 36 8.55 5.21 -4.18
N LYS A 37 8.36 6.51 -3.91
CA LYS A 37 7.52 7.40 -4.75
C LYS A 37 8.10 7.55 -6.15
N THR A 38 9.39 7.85 -6.24
CA THR A 38 10.10 7.97 -7.53
C THR A 38 9.94 6.70 -8.36
N ASP A 39 10.09 5.53 -7.75
CA ASP A 39 9.94 4.25 -8.43
C ASP A 39 8.51 3.96 -8.86
N LEU A 40 7.51 4.29 -8.03
CA LEU A 40 6.09 4.17 -8.41
C LEU A 40 5.74 5.02 -9.63
N TYR A 41 6.17 6.28 -9.67
CA TYR A 41 5.97 7.14 -10.83
C TYR A 41 6.72 6.62 -12.06
N ALA A 42 7.98 6.19 -11.89
CA ALA A 42 8.75 5.58 -12.98
C ALA A 42 8.11 4.29 -13.51
N CYS A 43 7.36 3.56 -12.66
CA CYS A 43 6.61 2.37 -13.03
C CYS A 43 5.26 2.67 -13.71
N GLY A 44 4.90 3.94 -13.90
CA GLY A 44 3.73 4.35 -14.67
C GLY A 44 2.52 4.76 -13.83
N VAL A 45 2.69 5.01 -12.52
CA VAL A 45 1.67 5.77 -11.78
C VAL A 45 1.58 7.19 -12.35
N ASN A 46 0.36 7.70 -12.52
CA ASN A 46 0.13 9.04 -13.05
C ASN A 46 0.83 10.09 -12.18
N PRO A 47 1.75 10.92 -12.72
CA PRO A 47 2.52 11.89 -11.93
C PRO A 47 1.68 13.01 -11.31
N LYS A 48 0.39 13.12 -11.66
CA LYS A 48 -0.55 14.09 -11.08
C LYS A 48 -1.25 13.58 -9.82
N VAL A 49 -1.13 12.29 -9.48
CA VAL A 49 -1.76 11.75 -8.26
C VAL A 49 -0.87 12.02 -7.05
N ASP A 50 -1.48 12.33 -5.92
CA ASP A 50 -0.77 12.36 -4.65
C ASP A 50 -0.66 10.94 -4.09
N LEU A 51 0.57 10.44 -3.92
CA LEU A 51 0.84 9.13 -3.36
C LEU A 51 0.74 9.09 -1.83
N ASP A 52 0.73 10.24 -1.16
CA ASP A 52 0.54 10.35 0.29
C ASP A 52 -0.93 10.44 0.68
N ASP A 53 -1.84 10.61 -0.29
CA ASP A 53 -3.28 10.57 -0.05
C ASP A 53 -3.64 9.18 0.53
N PRO A 54 -4.23 9.11 1.75
CA PRO A 54 -4.63 7.84 2.36
C PRO A 54 -5.67 7.08 1.54
N HIS A 55 -6.38 7.75 0.62
CA HIS A 55 -7.35 7.15 -0.28
C HIS A 55 -6.74 6.68 -1.62
N TRP A 56 -5.48 7.04 -1.89
CA TRP A 56 -4.81 6.58 -3.11
C TRP A 56 -4.57 5.07 -3.07
N SER A 57 -4.85 4.40 -4.18
CA SER A 57 -4.51 2.99 -4.39
C SER A 57 -4.39 2.66 -5.88
N LEU A 58 -3.67 1.58 -6.20
CA LEU A 58 -3.71 0.99 -7.54
C LEU A 58 -5.03 0.25 -7.84
N ASN A 59 -5.90 0.11 -6.84
CA ASN A 59 -7.21 -0.50 -6.97
C ASN A 59 -8.30 0.51 -7.39
N GLY A 60 -7.99 1.81 -7.44
CA GLY A 60 -8.90 2.81 -8.01
C GLY A 60 -8.93 2.73 -9.54
N SER A 61 -10.13 2.76 -10.12
CA SER A 61 -10.34 2.89 -11.56
C SER A 61 -10.39 4.36 -11.98
N TYR A 62 -9.88 4.67 -13.16
CA TYR A 62 -10.04 6.00 -13.74
C TYR A 62 -11.40 6.16 -14.46
N PRO A 63 -11.95 7.39 -14.58
CA PRO A 63 -13.16 7.62 -15.35
C PRO A 63 -13.02 7.11 -16.80
N GLY A 64 -13.96 6.26 -17.22
CA GLY A 64 -13.97 5.67 -18.57
C GLY A 64 -12.99 4.50 -18.78
N GLU A 65 -12.25 4.09 -17.76
CA GLU A 65 -11.34 2.93 -17.83
C GLU A 65 -12.14 1.61 -17.83
N THR A 66 -11.84 0.72 -18.78
CA THR A 66 -12.41 -0.63 -18.78
C THR A 66 -11.73 -1.51 -17.74
N SER A 67 -12.38 -2.61 -17.32
CA SER A 67 -11.78 -3.57 -16.38
C SER A 67 -10.46 -4.16 -16.90
N GLU A 68 -10.32 -4.33 -18.22
CA GLU A 68 -9.09 -4.81 -18.84
C GLU A 68 -7.96 -3.77 -18.75
N GLN A 69 -8.26 -2.51 -19.05
CA GLN A 69 -7.30 -1.41 -18.92
C GLN A 69 -6.84 -1.23 -17.48
N PHE A 70 -7.79 -1.28 -16.53
CA PHE A 70 -7.51 -1.26 -15.10
C PHE A 70 -6.53 -2.38 -14.69
N ASN A 71 -6.83 -3.62 -15.08
CA ASN A 71 -5.98 -4.77 -14.76
C ASN A 71 -4.60 -4.65 -15.40
N ALA A 72 -4.52 -4.25 -16.66
CA ALA A 72 -3.26 -4.06 -17.38
C ALA A 72 -2.39 -2.98 -16.70
N ARG A 73 -2.97 -1.83 -16.37
CA ARG A 73 -2.28 -0.74 -15.65
C ARG A 73 -1.77 -1.21 -14.29
N ARG A 74 -2.65 -1.80 -13.48
CA ARG A 74 -2.31 -2.30 -12.14
C ARG A 74 -1.20 -3.35 -12.19
N ASN A 75 -1.33 -4.36 -13.06
CA ASN A 75 -0.34 -5.43 -13.19
C ASN A 75 1.01 -4.92 -13.70
N LYS A 76 1.01 -3.94 -14.61
CA LYS A 76 2.23 -3.28 -15.08
C LYS A 76 2.99 -2.61 -13.93
N VAL A 77 2.30 -1.81 -13.11
CA VAL A 77 2.95 -1.13 -11.97
C VAL A 77 3.46 -2.15 -10.95
N LEU A 78 2.64 -3.14 -10.57
CA LEU A 78 3.03 -4.18 -9.61
C LEU A 78 4.25 -4.98 -10.10
N SER A 79 4.27 -5.39 -11.37
CA SER A 79 5.38 -6.13 -11.96
C SER A 79 6.65 -5.30 -12.04
N CYS A 80 6.54 -4.02 -12.39
CA CYS A 80 7.66 -3.09 -12.43
C CYS A 80 8.27 -2.88 -11.03
N MET A 81 7.44 -2.65 -10.01
CA MET A 81 7.90 -2.50 -8.62
C MET A 81 8.59 -3.78 -8.13
N LYS A 82 8.03 -4.96 -8.47
CA LYS A 82 8.68 -6.25 -8.18
C LYS A 82 10.03 -6.39 -8.88
N GLY A 83 10.13 -5.98 -10.15
CA GLY A 83 11.40 -5.96 -10.89
C GLY A 83 12.45 -5.01 -10.27
N LYS A 84 12.01 -3.94 -9.62
CA LYS A 84 12.86 -3.05 -8.82
C LYS A 84 13.19 -3.62 -7.43
N GLY A 85 12.77 -4.83 -7.08
CA GLY A 85 13.06 -5.48 -5.81
C GLY A 85 12.13 -5.12 -4.66
N TYR A 86 10.97 -4.51 -4.94
CA TYR A 86 9.94 -4.32 -3.92
C TYR A 86 9.10 -5.59 -3.76
N LYS A 87 8.72 -5.89 -2.52
CA LYS A 87 7.58 -6.76 -2.20
C LYS A 87 6.36 -5.89 -1.91
N VAL A 88 5.20 -6.33 -2.39
CA VAL A 88 3.92 -5.70 -2.05
C VAL A 88 3.26 -6.58 -0.99
N TYR A 89 3.19 -6.05 0.23
CA TYR A 89 2.57 -6.73 1.37
C TYR A 89 1.06 -6.49 1.39
N GLY A 90 0.32 -7.38 2.03
CA GLY A 90 -1.09 -7.17 2.34
C GLY A 90 -1.25 -6.28 3.56
N PHE A 91 -2.42 -5.66 3.72
CA PHE A 91 -2.74 -4.90 4.93
C PHE A 91 -2.65 -5.75 6.21
N ASP A 92 -3.04 -7.02 6.13
CA ASP A 92 -2.94 -7.97 7.24
C ASP A 92 -1.48 -8.28 7.64
N ASP A 93 -0.55 -8.25 6.68
CA ASP A 93 0.89 -8.43 6.97
C ASP A 93 1.43 -7.23 7.78
N CYS A 94 0.89 -6.04 7.53
CA CYS A 94 1.27 -4.80 8.20
C CYS A 94 0.70 -4.67 9.61
N GLY A 95 -0.43 -5.35 9.86
CA GLY A 95 -1.27 -5.13 11.02
C GLY A 95 -1.99 -3.77 10.99
N PRO A 96 -2.96 -3.56 11.91
CA PRO A 96 -3.65 -2.29 12.03
C PRO A 96 -2.74 -1.21 12.63
N LEU A 97 -3.06 0.06 12.40
CA LEU A 97 -2.25 1.20 12.89
C LEU A 97 -2.07 1.20 14.42
N LYS A 98 -3.04 0.67 15.17
CA LYS A 98 -2.99 0.54 16.63
C LYS A 98 -2.13 -0.62 17.14
N ALA A 99 -1.86 -1.60 16.29
CA ALA A 99 -1.02 -2.76 16.60
C ALA A 99 -0.14 -3.11 15.39
N PRO A 100 0.80 -2.22 15.01
CA PRO A 100 1.62 -2.42 13.82
C PRO A 100 2.56 -3.60 14.02
N THR A 101 2.75 -4.41 12.97
CA THR A 101 3.71 -5.53 12.99
C THR A 101 5.17 -5.06 12.84
N GLY A 102 5.37 -3.78 12.52
CA GLY A 102 6.67 -3.21 12.16
C GLY A 102 7.07 -3.42 10.70
N LEU A 103 6.25 -4.13 9.92
CA LEU A 103 6.55 -4.52 8.53
C LEU A 103 6.21 -3.43 7.50
N CYS A 104 5.29 -2.51 7.84
CA CYS A 104 4.82 -1.43 6.97
C CYS A 104 4.78 -0.05 7.66
N THR A 105 5.67 0.15 8.63
CA THR A 105 5.99 1.50 9.11
C THR A 105 6.83 2.23 8.05
N ASP A 106 6.67 3.55 8.01
CA ASP A 106 7.23 4.54 7.07
C ASP A 106 6.95 4.40 5.56
#